data_AF-A0A519MCB1-F1
#
_entry.id   AF-A0A519MCB1-F1
#
_cell.length_a   1.000
_cell.length_b   1.000
_cell.length_c   1.000
_cell.angle_alpha   90.00
_cell.angle_beta   90.00
_cell.angle_gamma   90.00
#
_symmetry.space_group_name_H-M   'P 1'
#
loop_
_entity.id
_entity.type
_entity.pdbx_description
1 polymer ?
#
loop_
_entity_poly.entity_id
_entity_poly.type
_entity_poly.pdbx_seq_one_letter_code
_entity_poly.pdbx_strand_id
1 'polypeptide(L)'
;MNAVAVKALFVLTAIKLIRIGGIVYFILFSIYALLDFYHSQAGPGEMAQSRFFGPYWFAQWLEPGMYLLLSQLFWFKSLYCKKAILILLSILLIVLPSKRFMYFMTSLGDTDAVQYLSVNAGNIALELLLNCVVFIFITFTIVLATGKLKNKTV
;
A
#
# COMPACT_ATOMS: atom_id res chain seq x y z
N MET A 1 -33.54 -3.21 3.20
CA MET A 1 -32.35 -3.79 2.51
C MET A 1 -31.68 -4.78 3.45
N ASN A 2 -31.54 -6.06 3.08
CA ASN A 2 -31.04 -7.09 3.99
C ASN A 2 -29.56 -6.81 4.37
N ALA A 3 -29.21 -6.98 5.64
CA ALA A 3 -27.85 -6.71 6.17
C ALA A 3 -26.74 -7.47 5.40
N VAL A 4 -27.08 -8.65 4.86
CA VAL A 4 -26.19 -9.47 4.02
C VAL A 4 -25.85 -8.77 2.69
N ALA A 5 -26.82 -8.10 2.07
CA ALA A 5 -26.63 -7.40 0.80
C ALA A 5 -25.77 -6.14 0.98
N VAL A 6 -26.01 -5.38 2.06
CA VAL A 6 -25.20 -4.19 2.42
C VAL A 6 -23.72 -4.60 2.59
N LYS A 7 -23.48 -5.69 3.32
CA LYS A 7 -22.14 -6.23 3.56
C LYS A 7 -21.43 -6.62 2.26
N ALA A 8 -22.11 -7.34 1.37
CA ALA A 8 -21.51 -7.77 0.10
C ALA A 8 -21.14 -6.57 -0.79
N LEU A 9 -22.02 -5.58 -0.85
CA LEU A 9 -21.80 -4.35 -1.62
C LEU A 9 -20.63 -3.55 -1.05
N PHE A 10 -20.53 -3.43 0.27
CA PHE A 10 -19.40 -2.79 0.94
C PHE A 10 -18.05 -3.43 0.60
N VAL A 11 -17.95 -4.76 0.72
CA VAL A 11 -16.70 -5.49 0.41
C VAL A 11 -16.30 -5.29 -1.05
N LEU A 12 -17.26 -5.37 -1.97
CA LEU A 12 -17.00 -5.17 -3.40
C LEU A 12 -16.53 -3.74 -3.71
N THR A 13 -17.15 -2.73 -3.11
CA THR A 13 -16.76 -1.33 -3.28
C THR A 13 -15.37 -1.09 -2.72
N ALA A 14 -15.07 -1.60 -1.53
CA ALA A 14 -13.79 -1.44 -0.90
C ALA A 14 -12.67 -2.14 -1.70
N ILE A 15 -12.94 -3.32 -2.28
CA ILE A 15 -11.98 -4.03 -3.15
C ILE A 15 -11.70 -3.23 -4.42
N LYS A 16 -12.73 -2.62 -5.02
CA LYS A 16 -12.56 -1.73 -6.17
C LYS A 16 -11.70 -0.52 -5.81
N LEU A 17 -11.96 0.10 -4.67
CA LEU A 17 -11.18 1.24 -4.17
C LEU A 17 -9.71 0.88 -3.93
N ILE A 18 -9.41 -0.25 -3.28
CA ILE A 18 -8.02 -0.70 -3.07
C ILE A 18 -7.31 -0.90 -4.41
N ARG A 19 -7.96 -1.60 -5.37
CA ARG A 19 -7.35 -1.87 -6.68
C ARG A 19 -7.02 -0.60 -7.45
N ILE A 20 -7.98 0.34 -7.49
CA ILE A 20 -7.79 1.62 -8.16
C ILE A 20 -6.76 2.46 -7.40
N GLY A 21 -6.84 2.50 -6.07
CA GLY A 21 -5.93 3.25 -5.21
C GLY A 21 -4.47 2.81 -5.36
N GLY A 22 -4.20 1.50 -5.44
CA GLY A 22 -2.85 1.00 -5.67
C GLY A 22 -2.29 1.39 -7.05
N ILE A 23 -3.13 1.37 -8.10
CA ILE A 23 -2.73 1.83 -9.44
C ILE A 23 -2.45 3.33 -9.43
N VAL A 24 -3.36 4.13 -8.88
CA VAL A 24 -3.22 5.59 -8.80
C VAL A 24 -1.99 5.96 -7.99
N TYR A 25 -1.74 5.31 -6.86
CA TYR A 25 -0.55 5.55 -6.04
C TYR A 25 0.73 5.30 -6.84
N PHE A 26 0.81 4.15 -7.53
CA PHE A 26 1.98 3.81 -8.33
C PHE A 26 2.21 4.81 -9.48
N ILE A 27 1.14 5.25 -10.16
CA ILE A 27 1.24 6.26 -11.22
C ILE A 27 1.74 7.60 -10.65
N LEU A 28 1.15 8.09 -9.56
CA LEU A 28 1.56 9.33 -8.92
C LEU A 28 3.01 9.27 -8.45
N PHE A 29 3.42 8.14 -7.86
CA PHE A 29 4.81 7.92 -7.49
C PHE A 29 5.74 7.92 -8.71
N SER A 30 5.36 7.26 -9.80
CA SER A 30 6.16 7.22 -11.04
C SER A 30 6.33 8.60 -11.66
N ILE A 31 5.26 9.41 -11.67
CA ILE A 31 5.31 10.81 -12.12
C ILE A 31 6.26 11.61 -11.23
N TYR A 32 6.15 11.45 -9.90
CA TYR A 32 7.03 12.12 -8.95
C TYR A 32 8.51 11.75 -9.17
N ALA A 33 8.81 10.46 -9.36
CA ALA A 33 10.15 9.97 -9.64
C ALA A 33 10.71 10.53 -10.95
N LEU A 34 9.88 10.61 -12.00
CA LEU A 34 10.26 11.23 -13.28
C LEU A 34 10.55 12.72 -13.12
N LEU A 35 9.69 13.46 -12.41
CA LEU A 35 9.92 14.89 -12.16
C LEU A 35 11.22 15.12 -11.39
N ASP A 36 11.48 14.33 -10.34
CA ASP A 36 12.73 14.37 -9.57
C ASP A 36 13.96 14.13 -10.46
N PHE A 37 13.89 13.15 -11.36
CA PHE A 37 14.94 12.87 -12.34
C PHE A 37 15.19 14.03 -13.33
N TYR A 38 14.13 14.66 -13.84
CA TYR A 38 14.29 15.82 -14.72
C TYR A 38 14.91 17.03 -14.00
N HIS A 39 14.52 17.28 -12.75
CA HIS A 39 15.07 18.38 -11.95
C HIS A 39 16.53 18.11 -11.55
N SER A 40 16.88 16.86 -11.25
CA SER A 40 18.24 16.50 -10.86
C SER A 40 19.24 16.64 -12.01
N GLN A 41 18.78 16.53 -13.27
CA GLN A 41 19.61 16.78 -14.45
C GLN A 41 19.75 18.26 -14.84
N ALA A 42 18.93 19.16 -14.29
CA ALA A 42 18.92 20.57 -14.64
C ALA A 42 19.81 21.47 -13.74
N GLY A 43 20.46 20.90 -12.71
CA GLY A 43 21.33 21.64 -11.78
C GLY A 43 22.80 21.71 -12.24
N PRO A 44 23.57 22.76 -11.86
CA PRO A 44 24.98 22.86 -12.20
C PRO A 44 25.81 21.99 -11.26
N GLY A 45 26.30 20.86 -11.76
CA GLY A 45 27.23 19.99 -11.05
C GLY A 45 27.00 18.51 -11.37
N GLU A 46 28.07 17.79 -11.68
CA GLU A 46 28.05 16.33 -11.74
C GLU A 46 27.49 15.79 -10.41
N MET A 47 26.54 14.85 -10.46
CA MET A 47 26.05 14.04 -9.33
C MET A 47 24.91 14.57 -8.44
N ALA A 48 23.92 15.30 -8.97
CA ALA A 48 22.57 15.17 -8.40
C ALA A 48 21.96 13.83 -8.90
N GLN A 49 22.46 12.71 -8.37
CA GLN A 49 21.87 11.41 -8.66
C GLN A 49 20.45 11.39 -8.09
N SER A 50 19.44 11.18 -8.94
CA SER A 50 18.06 11.08 -8.47
C SER A 50 17.96 9.97 -7.43
N ARG A 51 17.37 10.25 -6.27
CA ARG A 51 17.12 9.25 -5.21
C ARG A 51 16.27 8.06 -5.68
N PHE A 52 15.54 8.21 -6.79
CA PHE A 52 14.73 7.15 -7.39
C PHE A 52 15.47 6.31 -8.44
N PHE A 53 16.67 6.71 -8.83
CA PHE A 53 17.48 6.07 -9.87
C PHE A 53 18.96 5.88 -9.47
N GLY A 54 19.36 6.31 -8.27
CA GLY A 54 20.69 6.13 -7.70
C GLY A 54 20.86 4.80 -6.97
N PRO A 55 21.92 4.67 -6.15
CA PRO A 55 22.10 3.52 -5.25
C PRO A 55 20.85 3.32 -4.40
N TYR A 56 20.43 2.06 -4.23
CA TYR A 56 19.23 1.71 -3.47
C TYR A 56 17.89 2.17 -4.06
N TRP A 57 17.83 2.54 -5.35
CA TRP A 57 16.57 2.87 -6.03
C TRP A 57 15.47 1.83 -5.81
N PHE A 58 15.84 0.55 -5.82
CA PHE A 58 14.90 -0.57 -5.62
C PHE A 58 14.15 -0.47 -4.29
N ALA A 59 14.79 0.07 -3.23
CA ALA A 59 14.15 0.26 -1.93
C ALA A 59 13.05 1.33 -2.03
N GLN A 60 13.29 2.42 -2.76
CA GLN A 60 12.29 3.48 -2.97
C GLN A 60 11.10 3.00 -3.79
N TRP A 61 11.34 2.13 -4.78
CA TRP A 61 10.28 1.56 -5.62
C TRP A 61 9.54 0.39 -4.96
N LEU A 62 10.09 -0.20 -3.90
CA LEU A 62 9.51 -1.35 -3.22
C LEU A 62 8.15 -1.00 -2.59
N GLU A 63 8.04 0.12 -1.87
CA GLU A 63 6.77 0.55 -1.25
C GLU A 63 5.62 0.70 -2.28
N PRO A 64 5.72 1.56 -3.31
CA PRO A 64 4.65 1.70 -4.30
C PRO A 64 4.46 0.44 -5.13
N GLY A 65 5.53 -0.31 -5.43
CA GLY A 65 5.46 -1.58 -6.14
C GLY A 65 4.69 -2.65 -5.35
N MET A 66 4.94 -2.77 -4.04
CA MET A 66 4.23 -3.72 -3.18
C MET A 66 2.77 -3.32 -2.98
N TYR A 67 2.46 -2.03 -2.85
CA TYR A 67 1.07 -1.55 -2.86
C TYR A 67 0.35 -1.92 -4.15
N LEU A 68 0.99 -1.75 -5.31
CA LEU A 68 0.42 -2.14 -6.59
C LEU A 68 0.19 -3.66 -6.66
N LEU A 69 1.23 -4.46 -6.40
CA LEU A 69 1.15 -5.92 -6.49
C LEU A 69 0.08 -6.49 -5.55
N LEU A 70 0.10 -6.11 -4.27
CA LEU A 70 -0.84 -6.61 -3.27
C LEU A 70 -2.27 -6.15 -3.54
N SER A 71 -2.47 -4.91 -3.99
CA SER A 71 -3.80 -4.42 -4.37
C SER A 71 -4.35 -5.19 -5.58
N GLN A 72 -3.50 -5.55 -6.55
CA GLN A 72 -3.93 -6.31 -7.72
C GLN A 72 -4.30 -7.76 -7.41
N LEU A 73 -3.79 -8.37 -6.33
CA LEU A 73 -4.22 -9.71 -5.90
C LEU A 73 -5.74 -9.79 -5.63
N PHE A 74 -6.39 -8.67 -5.30
CA PHE A 74 -7.84 -8.64 -5.12
C PHE A 74 -8.65 -8.78 -6.42
N TRP A 75 -8.01 -8.89 -7.59
CA TRP A 75 -8.68 -9.32 -8.82
C TRP A 75 -9.15 -10.78 -8.75
N PHE A 76 -8.43 -11.63 -8.04
CA PHE A 76 -8.75 -13.04 -7.94
C PHE A 76 -9.87 -13.25 -6.91
N LYS A 77 -11.08 -13.52 -7.40
CA LYS A 77 -12.25 -13.78 -6.55
C LYS A 77 -12.03 -14.91 -5.54
N SER A 78 -11.22 -15.90 -5.91
CA SER A 78 -10.86 -17.03 -5.04
C SER A 78 -10.12 -16.60 -3.76
N LEU A 79 -9.39 -15.48 -3.80
CA LEU A 79 -8.61 -14.99 -2.67
C LEU A 79 -9.48 -14.22 -1.67
N TYR A 80 -10.26 -13.24 -2.13
CA TYR A 80 -11.04 -12.40 -1.21
C TYR A 80 -12.33 -13.07 -0.70
N CYS A 81 -12.82 -14.14 -1.34
CA CYS A 81 -13.95 -14.92 -0.82
C CYS A 81 -13.59 -15.70 0.46
N LYS A 82 -12.31 -16.03 0.67
CA LYS A 82 -11.85 -16.75 1.86
C LYS A 82 -11.45 -15.76 2.94
N LYS A 83 -12.16 -15.78 4.07
CA LYS A 83 -11.96 -14.84 5.18
C LYS A 83 -10.50 -14.78 5.66
N ALA A 84 -9.86 -15.93 5.85
CA ALA A 84 -8.47 -16.01 6.30
C ALA A 84 -7.50 -15.32 5.32
N ILE A 85 -7.70 -15.53 4.01
CA ILE A 85 -6.88 -14.90 2.97
C ILE A 85 -7.14 -13.39 2.91
N LEU A 86 -8.39 -12.96 3.06
CA LEU A 86 -8.73 -11.53 3.11
C LEU A 86 -8.02 -10.82 4.28
N ILE A 87 -8.01 -11.43 5.46
CA ILE A 87 -7.29 -10.89 6.64
C ILE A 87 -5.80 -10.85 6.35
N LEU A 88 -5.23 -11.95 5.88
CA LEU A 88 -3.80 -12.04 5.56
C LEU A 88 -3.39 -10.98 4.54
N LEU A 89 -4.11 -10.86 3.42
CA LEU A 89 -3.84 -9.85 2.40
C LEU A 89 -3.95 -8.44 2.96
N SER A 90 -4.93 -8.17 3.84
CA SER A 90 -5.07 -6.85 4.47
C SER A 90 -3.88 -6.54 5.38
N ILE A 91 -3.41 -7.51 6.17
CA ILE A 91 -2.22 -7.35 7.02
C ILE A 91 -0.97 -7.13 6.16
N LEU A 92 -0.79 -7.93 5.11
CA LEU A 92 0.34 -7.80 4.19
C LEU A 92 0.36 -6.43 3.51
N LEU A 93 -0.81 -5.88 3.17
CA LEU A 93 -0.94 -4.55 2.55
C LEU A 93 -0.52 -3.42 3.50
N ILE A 94 -0.54 -3.63 4.82
CA ILE A 94 0.03 -2.69 5.80
C ILE A 94 1.53 -2.92 5.98
N VAL A 95 1.91 -4.18 6.19
CA VAL A 95 3.25 -4.51 6.69
C VAL A 95 4.30 -4.37 5.58
N LEU A 96 4.05 -4.98 4.42
CA LEU A 96 5.06 -5.09 3.37
C LEU A 96 5.42 -3.75 2.71
N PRO A 97 4.45 -2.86 2.40
CA PRO A 97 4.79 -1.55 1.86
C PRO A 97 5.32 -0.58 2.91
N SER A 98 5.34 -0.94 4.20
CA SER A 98 5.73 0.00 5.25
C SER A 98 7.21 0.38 5.17
N LYS A 99 7.50 1.65 5.44
CA LYS A 99 8.88 2.15 5.57
C LYS A 99 9.70 1.39 6.62
N ARG A 100 9.05 0.83 7.64
CA ARG A 100 9.69 -0.01 8.67
C ARG A 100 10.15 -1.35 8.11
N PHE A 101 9.36 -1.96 7.23
CA PHE A 101 9.75 -3.18 6.54
C PHE A 101 10.91 -2.91 5.57
N MET A 102 10.87 -1.78 4.87
CA MET A 102 11.99 -1.36 4.02
C MET A 102 13.27 -1.13 4.83
N TYR A 103 13.17 -0.42 5.95
CA TYR A 103 14.28 -0.24 6.90
C TYR A 103 14.86 -1.57 7.36
N PHE A 104 14.00 -2.52 7.75
CA PHE A 104 14.44 -3.85 8.15
C PHE A 104 15.23 -4.52 7.02
N MET A 105 14.70 -4.50 5.78
CA MET A 105 15.37 -5.09 4.62
C MET A 105 16.71 -4.43 4.28
N THR A 106 16.82 -3.10 4.37
CA THR A 106 18.07 -2.38 4.06
C THR A 106 19.10 -2.46 5.19
N SER A 107 18.65 -2.52 6.46
CA SER A 107 19.52 -2.62 7.64
C SER A 107 20.24 -3.97 7.78
N LEU A 108 19.78 -5.01 7.07
CA LEU A 108 20.41 -6.33 7.07
C LEU A 108 21.75 -6.35 6.31
N GLY A 109 22.09 -5.28 5.57
CA GLY A 109 23.29 -5.23 4.73
C GLY A 109 24.19 -4.01 4.90
N ASP A 110 23.69 -2.86 5.37
CA ASP A 110 24.50 -1.63 5.44
C ASP A 110 23.92 -0.60 6.43
N THR A 111 24.74 -0.10 7.36
CA THR A 111 24.33 0.89 8.38
C THR A 111 24.13 2.30 7.82
N ASP A 112 24.72 2.61 6.66
CA ASP A 112 24.61 3.93 6.01
C ASP A 112 23.36 4.06 5.12
N ALA A 113 22.64 2.97 4.86
CA ALA A 113 21.40 2.96 4.07
C ALA A 113 20.29 3.88 4.65
N VAL A 114 20.41 4.25 5.92
CA VAL A 114 19.48 5.13 6.64
C VAL A 114 19.40 6.54 6.04
N GLN A 115 20.50 7.05 5.47
CA GLN A 115 20.55 8.40 4.91
C GLN A 115 19.70 8.54 3.63
N TYR A 116 19.56 7.44 2.88
CA TYR A 116 18.80 7.38 1.62
C TYR A 116 17.30 7.14 1.83
N LEU A 117 16.89 6.81 3.06
CA LEU A 117 15.49 6.60 3.46
C LEU A 117 14.76 7.91 3.81
N SER A 118 15.39 9.08 3.62
CA SER A 118 14.80 10.37 3.99
C SER A 118 13.41 10.55 3.36
N VAL A 119 12.47 10.85 4.26
CA VAL A 119 11.03 10.65 4.08
C VAL A 119 10.49 11.58 2.99
N ASN A 120 9.90 10.96 1.97
CA ASN A 120 9.14 11.66 0.95
C ASN A 120 7.82 12.15 1.56
N ALA A 121 7.81 13.37 2.11
CA ALA A 121 6.64 13.97 2.78
C ALA A 121 5.44 14.21 1.84
N GLY A 122 5.65 14.16 0.52
CA GLY A 122 4.67 14.53 -0.49
C GLY A 122 3.46 13.61 -0.65
N ASN A 123 3.44 12.41 -0.06
CA ASN A 123 2.35 11.44 -0.26
C ASN A 123 1.67 10.96 1.02
N ILE A 124 1.90 11.64 2.15
CA ILE A 124 1.33 11.28 3.46
C ILE A 124 -0.20 11.15 3.40
N ALA A 125 -0.89 12.03 2.66
CA ALA A 125 -2.34 11.99 2.53
C ALA A 125 -2.86 10.74 1.80
N LEU A 126 -2.16 10.31 0.74
CA LEU A 126 -2.54 9.13 -0.03
C LEU A 126 -2.16 7.83 0.71
N GLU A 127 -1.00 7.83 1.37
CA GLU A 127 -0.54 6.76 2.25
C GLU A 127 -1.51 6.59 3.44
N LEU A 128 -1.95 7.70 4.05
CA LEU A 128 -2.96 7.71 5.10
C LEU A 128 -4.31 7.21 4.58
N LEU A 129 -4.73 7.61 3.38
CA LEU A 129 -5.97 7.14 2.78
C LEU A 129 -5.93 5.62 2.50
N LEU A 130 -4.83 5.11 1.94
CA LEU A 130 -4.60 3.68 1.76
C LEU A 130 -4.64 2.95 3.11
N ASN A 131 -3.94 3.45 4.13
CA ASN A 131 -3.93 2.88 5.47
C ASN A 131 -5.32 2.91 6.13
N CYS A 132 -6.10 3.97 5.96
CA CYS A 132 -7.48 4.07 6.45
C CYS A 132 -8.38 3.04 5.76
N VAL A 133 -8.26 2.87 4.45
CA VAL A 133 -9.02 1.84 3.71
C VAL A 133 -8.65 0.45 4.22
N VAL A 134 -7.36 0.15 4.41
CA VAL A 134 -6.92 -1.15 4.92
C VAL A 134 -7.36 -1.36 6.38
N PHE A 135 -7.32 -0.33 7.21
CA PHE A 135 -7.84 -0.37 8.58
C PHE A 135 -9.35 -0.68 8.61
N ILE A 136 -10.12 -0.10 7.69
CA ILE A 136 -11.54 -0.42 7.52
C ILE A 136 -11.70 -1.90 7.14
N PHE A 137 -10.87 -2.44 6.26
CA PHE A 137 -10.89 -3.87 5.92
C PHE A 137 -10.58 -4.78 7.10
N ILE A 138 -9.56 -4.48 7.89
CA ILE A 138 -9.19 -5.27 9.06
C ILE A 138 -10.30 -5.21 10.10
N THR A 139 -10.73 -4.00 10.47
CA THR A 139 -11.79 -3.78 11.46
C THR A 139 -13.09 -4.47 11.04
N PHE A 140 -13.50 -4.30 9.78
CA PHE A 140 -14.72 -4.92 9.27
C PHE A 140 -14.60 -6.45 9.22
N THR A 141 -13.44 -6.98 8.85
CA THR A 141 -13.22 -8.43 8.82
C THR A 141 -13.21 -9.03 10.23
N ILE A 142 -12.67 -8.32 11.22
CA ILE A 142 -12.71 -8.70 12.64
C ILE A 142 -14.15 -8.68 13.18
N VAL A 143 -14.93 -7.63 12.86
CA VAL A 143 -16.35 -7.54 13.24
C VAL A 143 -17.17 -8.68 12.62
N LEU A 144 -16.81 -9.09 11.39
CA LEU A 144 -17.41 -10.26 10.74
C LEU A 144 -16.97 -11.59 11.32
N ALA A 145 -15.71 -11.72 11.77
CA ALA A 145 -15.17 -12.92 12.39
C ALA A 145 -15.77 -13.15 13.79
N THR A 146 -15.97 -12.06 14.55
CA THR A 146 -16.57 -12.11 15.90
C THR A 146 -18.08 -12.32 15.89
N GLY A 147 -18.71 -12.44 14.73
CA GLY A 147 -20.15 -12.74 14.63
C GLY A 147 -21.05 -11.63 15.18
N LYS A 148 -20.51 -10.46 15.52
CA LYS A 148 -21.28 -9.32 16.06
C LYS A 148 -22.31 -8.75 15.07
N LEU A 149 -22.21 -9.13 13.80
CA LEU A 149 -23.19 -8.83 12.74
C LEU A 149 -24.20 -9.95 12.48
N LYS A 150 -24.16 -11.09 13.21
CA LYS A 150 -25.32 -11.97 13.28
C LYS A 150 -26.36 -11.25 14.11
N ASN A 151 -27.33 -10.63 13.44
CA ASN A 151 -28.61 -10.36 14.07
C ASN A 151 -29.04 -11.67 14.74
N LYS A 152 -29.22 -11.60 16.06
CA LYS A 152 -30.08 -12.51 16.78
C LYS A 152 -31.45 -12.44 16.08
N THR A 153 -31.70 -13.35 15.16
CA THR A 153 -33.07 -13.74 14.83
C THR A 153 -33.56 -14.53 16.03
N VAL A 154 -34.25 -13.83 16.93
CA VAL A 154 -35.42 -14.39 17.60
C VAL A 154 -36.51 -14.44 16.54
#